data_AF-A0A6A5G654-F1
#
_entry.id   AF-A0A6A5G654-F1
#
_cell.length_a   1.000
_cell.length_b   1.000
_cell.length_c   1.000
_cell.angle_alpha   90.00
_cell.angle_beta   90.00
_cell.angle_gamma   90.00
#
_symmetry.space_group_name_H-M   'P 1'
#
loop_
_entity.id
_entity.type
_entity.pdbx_description
1 polymer ?
#
loop_
_entity_poly.entity_id
_entity_poly.type
_entity_poly.pdbx_seq_one_letter_code
_entity_poly.pdbx_strand_id
1 'polypeptide(L)'
;MFLISWMTSRSHQNLEYLKIQVTELDTLDTIFNLPHEVMGADVIRHGKTVKYGIIELRGGTDIKRNDGAIGTVFIEMVDDQMMLKMCVSYLL
;
A
#
# COMPACT_ATOMS: atom_id res chain seq x y z
N MET A 1 5.73 14.29 3.37
CA MET A 1 5.07 12.98 3.63
C MET A 1 5.19 12.11 2.39
N PHE A 2 5.86 10.96 2.50
CA PHE A 2 6.22 10.07 1.38
C PHE A 2 5.01 9.63 0.54
N LEU A 3 3.96 9.11 1.18
CA LEU A 3 2.79 8.55 0.49
C LEU A 3 1.99 9.60 -0.29
N ILE A 4 1.85 10.84 0.21
CA ILE A 4 1.21 11.92 -0.56
C ILE A 4 2.00 12.21 -1.84
N SER A 5 3.33 12.30 -1.76
CA SER A 5 4.16 12.54 -2.94
C SER A 5 4.08 11.37 -3.93
N TRP A 6 3.97 10.14 -3.44
CA TRP A 6 3.73 8.96 -4.28
C TRP A 6 2.34 9.00 -4.94
N MET A 7 1.26 9.23 -4.19
CA MET A 7 -0.12 9.32 -4.70
C MET A 7 -0.30 10.39 -5.79
N THR A 8 0.44 11.49 -5.65
CA THR A 8 0.42 12.62 -6.59
C THR A 8 1.40 12.44 -7.76
N SER A 9 2.05 11.28 -7.87
CA SER A 9 3.13 10.99 -8.84
C SER A 9 4.23 12.06 -8.86
N ARG A 10 4.52 12.69 -7.71
CA ARG A 10 5.63 13.61 -7.55
C ARG A 10 6.95 12.90 -7.27
N SER A 11 6.91 11.70 -6.69
CA SER A 11 8.11 10.91 -6.43
C SER A 11 7.86 9.40 -6.41
N HIS A 12 8.94 8.63 -6.57
CA HIS A 12 8.96 7.17 -6.46
C HIS A 12 7.95 6.48 -7.38
N GLN A 13 7.85 6.93 -8.63
CA GLN A 13 6.90 6.38 -9.61
C GLN A 13 7.15 4.88 -9.87
N ASN A 14 8.41 4.45 -9.74
CA ASN A 14 8.87 3.07 -9.88
C ASN A 14 8.86 2.28 -8.55
N LEU A 15 8.24 2.79 -7.49
CA LEU A 15 8.07 2.03 -6.25
C LEU A 15 7.23 0.78 -6.54
N GLU A 16 7.77 -0.38 -6.22
CA GLU A 16 7.07 -1.67 -6.35
C GLU A 16 6.63 -2.21 -4.98
N TYR A 17 7.42 -1.93 -3.95
CA TYR A 17 7.21 -2.45 -2.61
C TYR A 17 7.80 -1.51 -1.57
N LEU A 18 7.10 -1.32 -0.45
CA LEU A 18 7.56 -0.57 0.72
C LEU A 18 7.34 -1.44 1.96
N LYS A 19 8.35 -1.52 2.83
CA LYS A 19 8.22 -2.07 4.18
C LYS A 19 8.93 -1.13 5.15
N ILE A 20 8.19 -0.56 6.08
CA ILE A 20 8.71 0.38 7.08
C ILE A 20 8.15 0.04 8.45
N GLN A 21 8.96 0.28 9.49
CA GLN A 21 8.48 0.22 10.85
C GLN A 21 7.64 1.47 11.14
N VAL A 22 6.51 1.27 11.80
CA VAL A 22 5.67 2.35 12.32
C VAL A 22 6.04 2.52 13.79
N THR A 23 6.75 3.60 14.10
CA THR A 23 7.19 3.91 15.47
C THR A 23 6.26 4.89 16.19
N GLU A 24 5.42 5.62 15.45
CA GLU A 24 4.57 6.69 15.98
C GLU A 24 3.12 6.52 15.48
N LEU A 25 2.15 6.67 16.38
CA LEU A 25 0.72 6.60 16.05
C LEU A 25 0.31 7.66 15.04
N ASP A 26 0.89 8.86 15.10
CA ASP A 26 0.64 9.95 14.15
C ASP A 26 0.93 9.53 12.70
N THR A 27 1.88 8.61 12.49
CA THR A 27 2.17 8.05 11.16
C THR A 27 1.01 7.19 10.65
N LEU A 28 0.34 6.42 11.51
CA LEU A 28 -0.83 5.63 11.13
C LEU A 28 -2.02 6.52 10.81
N ASP A 29 -2.33 7.47 11.68
CA ASP A 29 -3.46 8.39 11.49
C ASP A 29 -3.32 9.13 10.17
N THR A 30 -2.11 9.57 9.88
CA THR A 30 -1.77 10.25 8.64
C THR A 30 -2.00 9.37 7.40
N ILE A 31 -1.81 8.04 7.51
CA ILE A 31 -2.04 7.08 6.42
C ILE A 31 -3.53 6.75 6.28
N PHE A 32 -4.22 6.55 7.41
CA PHE A 32 -5.67 6.32 7.41
C PHE A 32 -6.46 7.56 6.99
N ASN A 33 -5.91 8.76 7.12
CA ASN A 33 -6.53 9.98 6.62
C ASN A 33 -6.35 10.21 5.10
N LEU A 34 -5.54 9.40 4.41
CA LEU A 34 -5.44 9.45 2.95
C LEU A 34 -6.73 8.92 2.30
N PRO A 35 -7.12 9.40 1.10
CA PRO A 35 -8.14 8.74 0.31
C PRO A 35 -7.79 7.27 0.07
N HIS A 36 -8.59 6.38 0.65
CA HIS A 36 -8.34 4.94 0.64
C HIS A 36 -9.64 4.14 0.53
N GLU A 37 -9.51 2.88 0.14
CA GLU A 37 -10.60 1.91 0.11
C GLU A 37 -10.19 0.66 0.91
N VAL A 38 -10.99 0.32 1.92
CA VAL A 38 -10.72 -0.86 2.76
C VAL A 38 -11.34 -2.09 2.13
N MET A 39 -10.52 -3.11 1.90
CA MET A 39 -10.95 -4.37 1.31
C MET A 39 -11.27 -5.38 2.40
N GLY A 40 -12.38 -6.10 2.25
CA GLY A 40 -12.75 -7.21 3.14
C GLY A 40 -11.63 -8.26 3.19
N ALA A 41 -11.40 -8.85 4.36
CA ALA A 41 -10.32 -9.81 4.57
C ALA A 41 -10.47 -11.12 3.75
N ASP A 42 -11.67 -11.39 3.24
CA ASP A 42 -12.04 -12.49 2.36
C ASP A 42 -12.03 -12.11 0.87
N VAL A 43 -11.89 -10.82 0.54
CA VAL A 43 -11.82 -10.34 -0.83
C VAL A 43 -10.45 -10.66 -1.42
N ILE A 44 -10.44 -11.48 -2.47
CA ILE A 44 -9.26 -11.86 -3.24
C ILE A 44 -9.24 -11.07 -4.55
N ARG A 45 -8.13 -10.40 -4.82
CA ARG A 45 -7.91 -9.56 -6.01
C ARG A 45 -6.62 -9.97 -6.69
N HIS A 46 -6.56 -9.78 -8.00
CA HIS A 46 -5.36 -10.03 -8.78
C HIS A 46 -4.75 -8.71 -9.21
N GLY A 47 -3.49 -8.50 -8.87
CA GLY A 47 -2.73 -7.30 -9.24
C GLY A 47 -1.57 -7.67 -10.15
N LYS A 48 -1.33 -6.89 -11.20
CA LYS A 48 -0.11 -6.99 -12.00
C LYS A 48 0.96 -6.08 -11.41
N THR A 49 2.07 -6.69 -11.01
CA THR A 49 3.30 -6.00 -10.59
C THR A 49 4.30 -5.99 -11.74
N VAL A 50 5.27 -5.07 -11.69
CA VAL A 50 6.36 -5.01 -12.67
C VAL A 50 7.30 -6.22 -12.53
N LYS A 51 7.67 -6.57 -11.30
CA LYS A 51 8.71 -7.57 -11.02
C LYS A 51 8.21 -9.01 -10.88
N TYR A 52 7.04 -9.23 -10.28
CA TYR A 52 6.55 -10.56 -9.92
C TYR A 52 5.41 -11.05 -10.83
N GLY A 53 5.05 -10.27 -11.86
CA GLY A 53 3.91 -10.59 -12.71
C GLY A 53 2.58 -10.43 -11.95
N ILE A 54 1.67 -11.37 -12.15
CA ILE A 54 0.36 -11.38 -11.48
C ILE A 54 0.53 -11.92 -10.06
N ILE A 55 0.07 -11.17 -9.06
CA ILE A 55 0.03 -11.57 -7.66
C ILE A 55 -1.42 -11.61 -7.16
N GLU A 56 -1.64 -12.42 -6.13
CA GLU A 56 -2.88 -12.43 -5.37
C GLU A 56 -2.77 -11.45 -4.19
N LEU A 57 -3.78 -10.60 -4.02
CA LEU A 57 -3.92 -9.64 -2.94
C LEU A 57 -5.21 -9.94 -2.19
N ARG A 58 -5.08 -10.29 -0.91
CA ARG A 58 -6.22 -10.61 -0.04
C ARG A 58 -6.41 -9.52 1.02
N GLY A 59 -7.56 -8.85 1.02
CA GLY A 59 -7.83 -7.73 1.91
C GLY A 59 -6.90 -6.54 1.70
N GLY A 60 -6.51 -5.89 2.81
CA GLY A 60 -5.66 -4.71 2.84
C GLY A 60 -6.43 -3.39 2.64
N THR A 61 -5.68 -2.29 2.62
CA THR A 61 -6.20 -0.95 2.35
C THR A 61 -5.58 -0.40 1.09
N ASP A 62 -6.40 -0.08 0.10
CA ASP A 62 -5.92 0.43 -1.17
C ASP A 62 -5.77 1.94 -1.14
N ILE A 63 -4.64 2.42 -1.65
CA ILE A 63 -4.36 3.82 -1.91
C ILE A 63 -4.09 3.97 -3.41
N LYS A 64 -4.84 4.86 -4.07
CA LYS A 64 -4.74 5.08 -5.52
C LYS A 64 -3.77 6.22 -5.84
N ARG A 65 -2.91 5.99 -6.82
CA ARG A 65 -2.08 7.01 -7.47
C ARG A 65 -2.80 7.58 -8.70
N ASN A 66 -2.47 8.81 -9.07
CA ASN A 66 -3.12 9.52 -10.17
C ASN A 66 -3.01 8.84 -11.56
N ASP A 67 -2.05 7.95 -11.75
CA ASP A 67 -1.85 7.17 -12.98
C ASP A 67 -2.59 5.82 -12.97
N GLY A 68 -3.35 5.53 -11.91
CA GLY A 68 -4.10 4.30 -11.75
C GLY A 68 -3.35 3.18 -11.03
N ALA A 69 -2.08 3.36 -10.66
CA ALA A 69 -1.38 2.41 -9.81
C ALA A 69 -2.04 2.34 -8.42
N ILE A 70 -2.13 1.14 -7.87
CA ILE A 70 -2.74 0.86 -6.57
C ILE A 70 -1.65 0.39 -5.61
N GLY A 71 -1.57 1.06 -4.47
CA GLY A 71 -0.78 0.63 -3.33
C GLY A 71 -1.67 -0.08 -2.33
N THR A 72 -1.59 -1.40 -2.24
CA THR A 72 -2.32 -2.16 -1.23
C THR A 72 -1.46 -2.24 0.03
N VAL A 73 -1.96 -1.63 1.10
CA VAL A 73 -1.30 -1.48 2.39
C VAL A 73 -1.77 -2.54 3.38
N PHE A 74 -0.82 -3.10 4.13
CA PHE A 74 -1.03 -4.03 5.22
C PHE A 74 -0.29 -3.55 6.45
N ILE A 75 -0.91 -3.69 7.62
CA ILE A 75 -0.25 -3.50 8.92
C ILE A 75 -0.10 -4.88 9.55
N GLU A 76 1.11 -5.19 10.00
CA GLU A 76 1.43 -6.47 10.63
C GLU A 76 2.35 -6.25 11.83
N MET A 77 2.35 -7.19 12.78
CA MET A 77 3.34 -7.22 13.85
C MET A 77 4.47 -8.19 13.46
N VAL A 78 5.71 -7.73 13.45
CA VAL A 78 6.92 -8.53 13.19
C VAL A 78 7.90 -8.26 14.33
N ASP A 79 8.29 -9.29 15.07
CA ASP A 79 9.22 -9.19 16.20
C ASP A 79 8.83 -8.06 17.19
N ASP A 80 7.56 -8.02 17.57
CA ASP A 80 6.93 -6.98 18.41
C ASP A 80 6.95 -5.55 17.84
N GLN A 81 7.34 -5.39 16.58
CA GLN A 81 7.30 -4.12 15.87
C GLN A 81 6.12 -4.06 14.91
N MET A 82 5.37 -2.96 14.95
CA MET A 82 4.36 -2.71 13.94
C MET A 82 5.03 -2.31 12.63
N MET A 83 4.77 -3.09 11.59
CA MET A 83 5.29 -2.87 10.25
C MET A 83 4.15 -2.49 9.31
N LEU A 84 4.39 -1.44 8.52
CA LEU A 84 3.60 -1.15 7.35
C LEU A 84 4.26 -1.79 6.14
N LYS A 85 3.49 -2.58 5.40
CA LYS A 85 3.83 -3.10 4.08
C LYS A 85 2.91 -2.47 3.04
N MET A 86 3.45 -2.14 1.88
CA MET A 86 2.68 -1.72 0.73
C MET A 86 3.21 -2.42 -0.51
N CYS A 87 2.31 -3.01 -1.28
CA CYS A 87 2.61 -3.57 -2.60
C CYS A 87 1.97 -2.71 -3.67
N VAL A 88 2.74 -2.32 -4.69
CA VAL A 88 2.25 -1.54 -5.83
C VAL A 88 1.91 -2.47 -6.98
N SER A 89 0.67 -2.38 -7.45
CA SER A 89 0.17 -3.16 -8.57
C SER A 89 -0.86 -2.39 -9.39
N TYR A 90 -1.18 -2.90 -10.58
CA TYR A 90 -2.38 -2.51 -11.33
C TYR A 90 -3.40 -3.64 -11.19
N LEU A 91 -4.55 -3.35 -10.59
CA LEU A 91 -5.64 -4.32 -10.45
C LEU A 91 -6.18 -4.71 -11.83
N LEU A 92 -6.49 -6.00 -11.99
CA LEU A 92 -7.00 -6.59 -13.23
C LEU A 92 -8.54 -6.64 -13.24
#